data_AF-A0A3A8YNY2-F1
#
_entry.id   AF-A0A3A8YNY2-F1
#
_cell.length_a   1.000
_cell.length_b   1.000
_cell.length_c   1.000
_cell.angle_alpha   90.00
_cell.angle_beta   90.00
_cell.angle_gamma   90.00
#
_symmetry.space_group_name_H-M   'P 1'
#
loop_
_entity.id
_entity.type
_entity.pdbx_description
1 polymer ?
#
loop_
_entity_poly.entity_id
_entity_poly.type
_entity_poly.pdbx_seq_one_letter_code
_entity_poly.pdbx_strand_id
1 'polypeptide(L)'
;MDVLGRIEQLMEQRGWSVYRLCKESGLAQSTLSHVFRKDSEPTISTLETICKAFGMTLGEFFAEGELVPLTKEQQVLLDKWALLSAEQKQLILNMVDNMK
;
A
#
# COMPACT_ATOMS: atom_id res chain seq x y z
N MET A 1 2.48 -4.67 -10.60
CA MET A 1 3.43 -3.71 -10.00
C MET A 1 4.78 -4.40 -9.83
N ASP A 2 5.89 -3.79 -10.26
CA ASP A 2 7.26 -4.28 -9.98
C ASP A 2 7.68 -3.84 -8.56
N VAL A 3 7.89 -4.79 -7.65
CA VAL A 3 8.25 -4.52 -6.24
C VAL A 3 9.57 -3.78 -6.15
N LEU A 4 10.57 -4.17 -6.94
CA LEU A 4 11.90 -3.55 -6.89
C LEU A 4 11.84 -2.15 -7.48
N GLY A 5 11.20 -1.99 -8.64
CA GLY A 5 10.99 -0.68 -9.24
C GLY A 5 10.25 0.29 -8.30
N ARG A 6 9.28 -0.21 -7.53
CA ARG A 6 8.59 0.61 -6.51
C ARG A 6 9.52 1.01 -5.36
N ILE A 7 10.37 0.11 -4.87
CA ILE A 7 11.36 0.44 -3.83
C ILE A 7 12.35 1.48 -4.36
N GLU A 8 12.86 1.32 -5.58
CA GLU A 8 13.77 2.28 -6.22
C GLU A 8 13.13 3.67 -6.36
N GLN A 9 11.88 3.74 -6.82
CA GLN A 9 11.11 4.98 -6.89
C GLN A 9 10.98 5.66 -5.51
N LEU A 10 10.66 4.89 -4.46
CA LEU A 10 10.53 5.41 -3.10
C LEU A 10 11.85 5.92 -2.52
N MET A 11 12.97 5.29 -2.91
CA MET A 11 14.30 5.76 -2.57
C MET A 11 14.64 7.06 -3.30
N GLU A 12 14.38 7.13 -4.61
CA GLU A 12 14.63 8.32 -5.43
C GLU A 12 13.87 9.53 -4.90
N GLN A 13 12.58 9.38 -4.59
CA GLN A 13 11.74 10.45 -4.02
C GLN A 13 12.30 11.03 -2.71
N ARG A 14 13.03 10.23 -1.93
CA ARG A 14 13.63 10.64 -0.65
C ARG A 14 15.12 10.97 -0.76
N GLY A 15 15.73 10.83 -1.94
CA GLY A 15 17.18 10.93 -2.13
C GLY A 15 17.98 9.87 -1.38
N TRP A 16 17.41 8.68 -1.16
CA TRP A 16 18.06 7.62 -0.40
C TRP A 16 18.98 6.77 -1.27
N SER A 17 20.17 6.49 -0.74
CA SER A 17 21.03 5.41 -1.26
C SER A 17 20.66 4.07 -0.64
N VAL A 18 21.13 2.96 -1.24
CA VAL A 18 20.94 1.61 -0.67
C VAL A 18 21.53 1.54 0.74
N TYR A 19 22.64 2.23 0.99
CA TYR A 19 23.23 2.36 2.32
C TYR A 19 22.30 3.06 3.31
N ARG A 20 21.61 4.13 2.88
CA ARG A 20 20.61 4.80 3.72
C ARG A 20 19.45 3.86 4.01
N LEU A 21 18.95 3.12 3.02
CA LEU A 21 17.89 2.13 3.22
C LEU A 21 18.33 1.02 4.20
N CYS A 22 19.59 0.55 4.16
CA CYS A 22 20.11 -0.39 5.17
C CYS A 22 19.98 0.19 6.58
N LYS A 23 20.39 1.46 6.77
CA LYS A 23 20.34 2.11 8.08
C LYS A 23 18.92 2.30 8.59
N GLU A 24 17.99 2.72 7.73
CA GLU A 24 16.61 3.01 8.11
C GLU A 24 15.78 1.73 8.32
N SER A 25 16.07 0.66 7.56
CA SER A 25 15.38 -0.63 7.70
C SER A 25 15.99 -1.56 8.74
N GLY A 26 17.24 -1.33 9.14
CA GLY A 26 18.01 -2.25 9.99
C GLY A 26 18.40 -3.56 9.29
N LEU A 27 18.12 -3.70 7.99
CA LEU A 27 18.49 -4.87 7.21
C LEU A 27 19.99 -4.85 6.88
N ALA A 28 20.60 -6.03 6.86
CA ALA A 28 21.99 -6.18 6.45
C ALA A 28 22.17 -5.83 4.97
N GLN A 29 23.34 -5.30 4.63
CA GLN A 29 23.67 -4.93 3.26
C GLN A 29 23.62 -6.14 2.31
N SER A 30 23.98 -7.33 2.77
CA SER A 30 23.86 -8.58 2.01
C SER A 30 22.41 -8.90 1.65
N THR A 31 21.46 -8.64 2.55
CA THR A 31 20.02 -8.83 2.31
C THR A 31 19.51 -7.89 1.23
N LEU A 32 19.76 -6.58 1.34
CA LEU A 32 19.33 -5.65 0.30
C LEU A 32 20.05 -5.91 -1.04
N SER A 33 21.32 -6.28 -1.01
CA SER A 33 22.06 -6.64 -2.22
C SER A 33 21.44 -7.85 -2.93
N HIS A 34 20.96 -8.85 -2.17
CA HIS A 34 20.24 -9.99 -2.73
C HIS A 34 18.90 -9.57 -3.36
N VAL A 35 18.15 -8.69 -2.67
CA VAL A 35 16.87 -8.14 -3.17
C VAL A 35 17.06 -7.39 -4.49
N PHE A 36 18.07 -6.51 -4.61
CA PHE A 36 18.30 -5.72 -5.82
C PHE A 36 18.96 -6.47 -6.99
N ARG A 37 19.60 -7.62 -6.74
CA ARG A 37 20.23 -8.41 -7.80
C ARG A 37 19.25 -9.20 -8.68
N LYS A 38 17.94 -9.11 -8.40
CA LYS A 38 16.86 -9.85 -9.11
C LYS A 38 16.99 -11.38 -9.03
N ASP A 39 17.85 -11.90 -8.14
CA ASP A 39 18.00 -13.35 -7.93
C ASP A 39 16.79 -13.95 -7.19
N SER A 40 16.03 -13.12 -6.45
CA SER A 40 14.74 -13.50 -5.88
C SER A 40 13.89 -12.30 -5.50
N GLU A 41 12.57 -12.48 -5.44
CA GLU A 41 11.69 -11.51 -4.80
C GLU A 41 11.98 -11.44 -3.28
N PRO A 42 11.88 -10.25 -2.65
CA PRO A 42 11.97 -10.15 -1.21
C PRO A 42 10.83 -10.94 -0.56
N THR A 43 11.12 -11.64 0.54
CA THR A 43 10.05 -12.23 1.35
C THR A 43 9.11 -11.13 1.86
N ILE A 44 7.86 -11.50 2.18
CA ILE A 44 6.89 -10.56 2.77
C ILE A 44 7.47 -9.86 4.00
N SER A 45 8.15 -10.61 4.89
CA SER A 45 8.79 -10.04 6.09
C SER A 45 9.88 -9.01 5.78
N THR A 46 10.71 -9.29 4.76
CA THR A 46 11.71 -8.33 4.29
C THR A 46 11.04 -7.08 3.72
N LEU A 47 9.99 -7.25 2.91
CA LEU A 47 9.26 -6.14 2.32
C LEU A 47 8.53 -5.30 3.37
N GLU A 48 7.92 -5.91 4.40
CA GLU A 48 7.32 -5.21 5.53
C GLU A 48 8.33 -4.32 6.25
N THR A 49 9.53 -4.84 6.46
CA THR A 49 10.62 -4.11 7.11
C THR A 49 11.04 -2.90 6.26
N ILE A 50 11.13 -3.08 4.95
CA ILE A 50 11.40 -1.99 4.00
C ILE A 50 10.26 -0.95 4.00
N CYS A 51 9.00 -1.37 3.97
CA CYS A 51 7.84 -0.48 4.01
C CYS A 51 7.81 0.36 5.29
N LYS A 52 8.07 -0.29 6.45
CA LYS A 52 8.19 0.39 7.75
C LYS A 52 9.30 1.45 7.73
N ALA A 53 10.45 1.16 7.11
CA ALA A 53 11.52 2.14 6.95
C ALA A 53 11.07 3.37 6.16
N PHE A 54 10.20 3.18 5.17
CA PHE A 54 9.59 4.28 4.41
C PHE A 54 8.43 4.98 5.14
N GLY A 55 8.03 4.51 6.32
CA GLY A 55 6.91 5.05 7.09
C GLY A 55 5.54 4.68 6.52
N MET A 56 5.44 3.53 5.84
CA MET A 56 4.20 3.04 5.23
C MET A 56 3.94 1.56 5.52
N THR A 57 2.71 1.14 5.33
CA THR A 57 2.22 -0.23 5.39
C THR A 57 2.40 -0.94 4.05
N LEU A 58 2.28 -2.27 4.04
CA LEU A 58 2.21 -3.04 2.78
C LEU A 58 1.01 -2.63 1.92
N GLY A 59 -0.13 -2.33 2.54
CA GLY A 59 -1.31 -1.87 1.82
C GLY A 59 -1.05 -0.57 1.07
N GLU A 60 -0.37 0.38 1.72
CA GLU A 60 0.09 1.63 1.08
C GLU A 60 1.15 1.41 0.01
N PHE A 61 2.04 0.43 0.20
CA PHE A 61 3.04 0.10 -0.81
C PHE A 61 2.40 -0.37 -2.12
N PHE A 62 1.38 -1.24 -2.03
CA PHE A 62 0.70 -1.86 -3.17
C PHE A 62 -0.54 -1.11 -3.66
N ALA A 63 -0.98 -0.05 -2.97
CA ALA A 63 -2.15 0.70 -3.37
C ALA A 63 -1.96 1.31 -4.77
N GLU A 64 -2.90 0.98 -5.66
CA GLU A 64 -3.04 1.65 -6.96
C GLU A 64 -3.99 2.84 -6.78
N GLY A 65 -3.42 4.01 -6.46
CA GLY A 65 -4.18 5.25 -6.26
C GLY A 65 -3.99 5.88 -4.89
N GLU A 66 -4.82 6.88 -4.58
CA GLU A 66 -4.80 7.57 -3.29
C GLU A 66 -5.55 6.74 -2.24
N LEU A 67 -4.87 6.37 -1.16
CA LEU A 67 -5.52 5.73 -0.02
C LEU A 67 -6.21 6.79 0.82
N VAL A 68 -7.54 6.85 0.68
CA VAL A 68 -8.36 7.75 1.48
C VAL A 68 -8.84 6.99 2.72
N PRO A 69 -8.41 7.37 3.93
CA PRO A 69 -8.92 6.75 5.15
C PRO A 69 -10.41 7.06 5.28
N LEU A 70 -11.23 6.02 5.45
CA LEU A 70 -12.66 6.18 5.65
C LEU A 70 -12.94 6.85 7.00
N THR A 71 -13.78 7.88 7.00
CA THR A 71 -14.38 8.42 8.22
C THR A 71 -15.25 7.37 8.91
N LYS A 72 -15.51 7.51 10.20
CA LYS A 72 -16.40 6.59 10.94
C LYS A 72 -17.78 6.47 10.31
N GLU A 73 -18.32 7.58 9.80
CA GLU A 73 -19.61 7.60 9.13
C GLU A 73 -19.60 6.77 7.83
N GLN A 74 -18.55 6.93 7.01
CA GLN A 74 -18.38 6.14 5.79
C GLN A 74 -18.21 4.65 6.09
N GLN A 75 -17.50 4.29 7.16
CA GLN A 75 -17.37 2.89 7.59
C GLN A 75 -18.73 2.28 7.94
N VAL A 76 -19.53 2.97 8.75
CA VAL A 76 -20.88 2.50 9.12
C VAL A 76 -21.77 2.33 7.89
N LEU A 77 -21.67 3.22 6.90
CA LEU A 77 -22.40 3.09 5.63
C LEU A 77 -21.99 1.82 4.89
N LEU A 78 -20.70 1.54 4.78
CA LEU A 78 -20.18 0.34 4.09
C LEU A 78 -20.52 -0.96 4.83
N ASP A 79 -20.53 -0.95 6.16
CA ASP A 79 -20.96 -2.10 6.97
C ASP A 79 -22.43 -2.44 6.69
N LYS A 80 -23.30 -1.43 6.65
CA LYS A 80 -24.71 -1.61 6.28
C LYS A 80 -24.85 -2.03 4.83
N TRP A 81 -24.08 -1.43 3.93
CA TRP A 81 -24.06 -1.76 2.51
C TRP A 81 -23.74 -3.23 2.26
N ALA A 82 -22.81 -3.81 3.02
CA ALA A 82 -22.44 -5.22 2.90
C ALA A 82 -23.62 -6.19 3.11
N LEU A 83 -24.62 -5.79 3.91
CA LEU A 83 -25.80 -6.59 4.24
C LEU A 83 -26.92 -6.52 3.19
N LEU A 84 -26.83 -5.60 2.24
CA LEU A 84 -27.89 -5.35 1.26
C LEU A 84 -27.86 -6.35 0.10
N SER A 85 -29.05 -6.68 -0.42
CA SER A 85 -29.19 -7.40 -1.69
C SER A 85 -28.70 -6.56 -2.86
N ALA A 86 -28.43 -7.20 -4.01
CA ALA A 86 -28.03 -6.50 -5.22
C ALA A 86 -29.06 -5.44 -5.65
N GLU A 87 -30.35 -5.75 -5.52
CA GLU A 87 -31.45 -4.84 -5.85
C GLU A 87 -31.49 -3.62 -4.93
N GLN A 88 -31.30 -3.83 -3.62
CA GLN A 88 -31.27 -2.75 -2.64
C GLN A 88 -30.05 -1.83 -2.84
N LYS A 89 -28.89 -2.41 -3.15
CA LYS A 89 -27.68 -1.66 -3.51
C LYS A 89 -27.93 -0.75 -4.71
N GLN A 90 -28.56 -1.28 -5.75
CA GLN A 90 -28.87 -0.50 -6.96
C GLN A 90 -29.82 0.67 -6.67
N LEU A 91 -30.83 0.47 -5.82
CA LEU A 91 -31.74 1.54 -5.42
C LEU A 91 -30.99 2.69 -4.72
N ILE A 92 -30.11 2.35 -3.77
CA ILE A 92 -29.33 3.36 -3.05
C ILE A 92 -28.40 4.13 -4.00
N LEU A 93 -27.71 3.45 -4.92
CA LEU A 93 -26.84 4.12 -5.91
C LEU A 93 -27.64 5.10 -6.76
N ASN A 94 -28.79 4.66 -7.26
CA ASN A 94 -29.67 5.52 -8.04
C ASN A 94 -30.13 6.74 -7.21
N MET A 95 -30.41 6.59 -5.91
CA MET A 95 -30.76 7.72 -5.05
C MET A 95 -29.60 8.70 -4.93
N VAL A 96 -28.39 8.21 -4.62
CA VAL A 96 -27.18 9.05 -4.49
C VAL A 96 -26.88 9.82 -5.78
N ASP A 97 -26.98 9.17 -6.94
CA ASP A 97 -26.72 9.78 -8.24
C ASP A 97 -27.72 10.90 -8.61
N ASN A 98 -28.93 10.82 -8.06
CA ASN A 98 -30.00 11.81 -8.31
C ASN A 98 -30.03 12.94 -7.27
N MET A 99 -29.21 12.86 -6.21
CA MET A 99 -29.06 13.94 -5.23
C MET A 99 -27.99 14.92 -5.73
N LYS A 100 -28.43 16.06 -6.28
CA LYS A 100 -27.58 17.23 -6.58
C LYS A 100 -27.78 18.32 -5.54
#